data_AF-A0A848WKZ9-F1
#
_entry.id   AF-A0A848WKZ9-F1
#
_cell.length_a   1.000
_cell.length_b   1.000
_cell.length_c   1.000
_cell.angle_alpha   90.00
_cell.angle_beta   90.00
_cell.angle_gamma   90.00
#
_symmetry.space_group_name_H-M   'P 1'
#
loop_
_entity.id
_entity.type
_entity.pdbx_description
1 polymer ?
#
loop_
_entity_poly.entity_id
_entity_poly.type
_entity_poly.pdbx_seq_one_letter_code
_entity_poly.pdbx_strand_id
1 'polypeptide(L)' 'MDATQNHYGTFDFISPMIFLGVDRYETQTGLFSTLKRLAAGRQYEDFLALTDNPDDVVQLIEQWPPEGYAG' A
#
# COMPACT_ATOMS: atom_id res chain seq x y z
N MET A 1 4.66 6.74 -15.11
CA MET A 1 5.79 6.00 -14.51
C MET A 1 5.18 5.11 -13.47
N ASP A 2 5.24 3.82 -13.73
CA ASP A 2 4.29 2.86 -13.21
C ASP A 2 4.68 2.39 -11.82
N ALA A 3 3.83 2.65 -10.83
CA ALA A 3 4.04 2.12 -9.49
C ALA A 3 3.96 0.59 -9.58
N THR A 4 4.77 -0.09 -8.78
CA THR A 4 5.02 -1.54 -8.75
C THR A 4 3.78 -2.46 -8.76
N GLN A 5 2.58 -1.91 -8.61
CA GLN A 5 1.29 -2.60 -8.76
C GLN A 5 1.01 -3.09 -10.17
N ASN A 6 1.43 -2.37 -11.22
CA ASN A 6 1.08 -2.73 -12.62
C ASN A 6 1.98 -3.83 -13.23
N HIS A 7 2.95 -4.39 -12.49
CA HIS A 7 3.93 -5.32 -13.06
C HIS A 7 3.66 -6.81 -12.76
N TYR A 8 2.73 -7.12 -11.86
CA TYR A 8 2.26 -8.50 -11.68
C TYR A 8 0.99 -8.69 -12.49
N GLY A 9 1.00 -9.62 -13.44
CA GLY A 9 -0.12 -9.93 -14.36
C GLY A 9 -1.36 -10.55 -13.70
N THR A 10 -1.80 -9.98 -12.58
CA THR A 10 -3.03 -10.28 -11.84
C THR A 10 -3.75 -8.95 -11.58
N PHE A 11 -4.24 -8.32 -12.65
CA PHE A 11 -4.98 -7.05 -12.63
C PHE A 11 -6.40 -7.17 -12.06
N ASP A 12 -6.76 -8.32 -11.48
CA ASP A 12 -8.12 -8.57 -11.00
C ASP A 12 -8.32 -8.16 -9.54
N PHE A 13 -7.26 -7.97 -8.74
CA PHE A 13 -7.37 -7.67 -7.30
C PHE A 13 -6.36 -6.62 -6.83
N ILE A 14 -6.76 -5.82 -5.84
CA ILE A 14 -5.90 -4.87 -5.14
C ILE A 14 -4.94 -5.62 -4.22
N SER A 15 -3.65 -5.30 -4.32
CA SER A 15 -2.64 -5.79 -3.39
C SER A 15 -2.33 -4.74 -2.32
N PRO A 16 -2.61 -4.99 -1.03
CA PRO A 16 -2.28 -4.07 0.04
C PRO A 16 -0.78 -3.86 0.18
N MET A 17 -0.37 -2.59 0.38
CA MET A 17 1.02 -2.22 0.63
C MET A 17 1.16 -1.67 2.04
N ILE A 18 1.68 -2.51 2.94
CA ILE A 18 1.93 -2.17 4.33
C ILE A 18 3.44 -2.01 4.53
N PHE A 19 3.85 -0.84 5.00
CA PHE A 19 5.24 -0.48 5.25
C PHE A 19 5.53 -0.55 6.75
N LEU A 20 6.61 -1.23 7.13
CA LEU A 20 7.08 -1.34 8.52
C LEU A 20 8.35 -0.49 8.71
N GLY A 21 8.29 0.53 9.55
CA GLY A 21 9.40 1.46 9.79
C GLY A 21 9.08 2.89 9.32
N VAL A 22 8.36 3.65 10.15
CA VAL A 22 7.89 5.02 9.89
C VAL A 22 9.05 5.93 9.52
N ASP A 23 10.08 6.01 10.36
CA ASP A 23 11.25 6.88 10.12
C ASP A 23 11.92 6.59 8.77
N ARG A 24 12.05 5.30 8.42
CA ARG A 24 12.69 4.89 7.17
C ARG A 24 11.86 5.31 5.95
N TYR A 25 10.56 5.06 5.96
CA TYR A 25 9.70 5.20 4.78
C TYR A 25 9.02 6.56 4.65
N GLU A 26 8.94 7.33 5.73
CA GLU A 26 8.39 8.69 5.73
C GLU A 26 9.51 9.74 5.82
N THR A 27 10.33 9.72 6.85
CA THR A 27 11.30 10.79 7.13
C THR A 27 12.57 10.69 6.29
N GLN A 28 13.20 9.52 6.23
CA GLN A 28 14.48 9.35 5.53
C GLN A 28 14.34 9.31 4.00
N THR A 29 13.27 8.72 3.50
CA THR A 29 13.11 8.45 2.06
C THR A 29 11.95 9.21 1.42
N GLY A 30 10.94 9.63 2.20
CA GLY A 30 9.71 10.23 1.66
C GLY A 30 8.93 9.30 0.73
N LEU A 31 9.24 7.99 0.74
CA LEU A 31 8.66 7.02 -0.18
C LEU A 31 7.16 6.88 0.05
N PHE A 32 6.75 6.73 1.32
CA PHE A 32 5.35 6.56 1.68
C PHE A 32 4.51 7.77 1.28
N SER A 33 5.00 8.98 1.54
CA SER A 33 4.34 10.23 1.14
C SER A 33 4.18 10.34 -0.38
N THR A 34 5.17 9.87 -1.14
CA THR A 34 5.11 9.83 -2.61
C THR A 34 4.06 8.83 -3.09
N LEU A 35 4.05 7.62 -2.53
CA LEU A 35 3.08 6.59 -2.86
C LEU A 35 1.66 7.03 -2.53
N LYS A 36 1.43 7.64 -1.37
CA LYS A 36 0.12 8.16 -0.97
C LYS A 36 -0.42 9.20 -1.97
N ARG A 37 0.45 10.11 -2.45
CA ARG A 37 0.09 11.07 -3.51
C ARG A 37 -0.21 10.42 -4.85
N LEU A 38 0.50 9.35 -5.22
CA LEU A 38 0.25 8.61 -6.46
C LEU A 38 -1.02 7.75 -6.39
N ALA A 39 -1.39 7.31 -5.18
CA ALA A 39 -2.59 6.54 -4.92
C ALA A 39 -3.84 7.41 -4.84
N ALA A 40 -3.71 8.72 -4.56
CA ALA A 40 -4.82 9.64 -4.43
C ALA A 40 -5.87 9.49 -5.57
N GLY A 41 -7.11 9.17 -5.18
CA GLY A 41 -8.24 8.96 -6.10
C GLY A 41 -8.25 7.62 -6.82
N ARG A 42 -7.42 6.66 -6.40
CA ARG A 42 -7.40 5.27 -6.90
C ARG A 42 -7.92 4.32 -5.84
N GLN A 43 -8.50 3.20 -6.26
CA GLN A 43 -9.12 2.22 -5.36
C GLN A 43 -8.12 1.63 -4.33
N TYR A 44 -6.83 1.59 -4.65
CA TYR A 44 -5.80 1.09 -3.72
C TYR A 44 -5.29 2.15 -2.72
N GLU A 45 -5.80 3.39 -2.73
CA GLU A 45 -5.43 4.42 -1.75
C GLU A 45 -5.69 3.97 -0.32
N ASP A 46 -6.84 3.33 -0.09
CA ASP A 46 -7.27 2.83 1.21
C ASP A 46 -6.46 1.59 1.68
N PHE A 47 -5.65 1.01 0.78
CA PHE A 47 -4.82 -0.17 1.01
C PHE A 47 -3.33 0.17 1.22
N LEU A 48 -3.04 1.42 1.59
CA LEU A 48 -1.71 1.88 1.98
C LEU A 48 -1.63 2.11 3.49
N ALA A 49 -0.73 1.40 4.16
CA ALA A 49 -0.44 1.61 5.58
C ALA A 49 1.05 1.78 5.86
N LEU A 50 1.35 2.54 6.91
CA LEU A 50 2.69 2.71 7.46
C LEU A 50 2.58 2.59 8.99
N THR A 51 3.36 1.69 9.58
CA THR A 51 3.39 1.45 11.02
C THR A 51 4.80 1.09 11.48
N ASP A 52 5.07 1.23 12.78
CA ASP A 52 6.28 0.68 13.44
C ASP A 52 5.98 -0.61 14.21
N ASN A 53 4.71 -1.03 14.26
CA ASN A 53 4.28 -2.21 15.00
C ASN A 53 3.98 -3.38 14.07
N PRO A 54 4.70 -4.51 14.17
CA PRO A 54 4.40 -5.72 13.40
C PRO A 54 3.00 -6.29 13.63
N ASP A 55 2.43 -6.13 14.83
CA ASP A 55 1.09 -6.64 15.12
C ASP A 55 0.02 -5.91 14.29
N ASP A 56 0.20 -4.61 14.07
CA ASP A 56 -0.68 -3.82 13.19
C ASP A 56 -0.60 -4.35 11.75
N VAL A 57 0.59 -4.75 11.29
CA VAL A 57 0.76 -5.33 9.94
C VAL A 57 -0.08 -6.59 9.78
N VAL A 58 -0.03 -7.49 10.76
CA VAL A 58 -0.83 -8.73 10.73
C VAL A 58 -2.32 -8.40 10.74
N GLN A 59 -2.76 -7.50 11.61
CA GLN A 59 -4.16 -7.08 11.68
C GLN A 59 -4.65 -6.48 10.37
N LEU A 60 -3.83 -5.66 9.70
CA LEU A 60 -4.17 -5.05 8.42
C LEU A 60 -4.26 -6.09 7.29
N ILE A 61 -3.37 -7.09 7.27
CA ILE A 61 -3.46 -8.20 6.30
C ILE A 61 -4.77 -8.98 6.49
N GLU A 62 -5.18 -9.22 7.74
CA GLU A 62 -6.44 -9.92 8.04
C GLU A 62 -7.69 -9.08 7.70
N GLN A 63 -7.61 -7.76 7.87
CA GLN A 63 -8.73 -6.83 7.63
C GLN A 63 -8.89 -6.41 6.17
N TRP A 64 -7.87 -6.58 5.34
CA TRP A 64 -7.87 -6.20 3.93
C TRP A 64 -7.97 -7.44 3.04
N PRO A 65 -9.16 -8.05 2.90
CA PRO A 65 -9.35 -9.17 2.00
C PRO A 65 -9.07 -8.74 0.55
N PRO A 66 -8.79 -9.68 -0.36
CA PRO A 66 -8.57 -9.37 -1.76
C PRO A 66 -9.83 -8.71 -2.36
N GLU A 67 -9.74 -7.41 -2.66
CA GLU A 67 -10.79 -6.68 -3.34
C GLU A 67 -10.56 -6.64 -4.84
N GLY A 68 -11.62 -6.87 -5.61
CA GLY A 68 -11.53 -6.81 -7.07
C GLY A 68 -11.10 -5.42 -7.53
N TYR A 69 -10.11 -5.33 -8.43
CA TYR A 69 -9.68 -4.07 -9.01
C TYR A 69 -10.67 -3.63 -10.09
N ALA A 70 -11.49 -2.63 -9.78
CA ALA A 70 -12.40 -1.99 -10.72
C ALA A 70 -11.64 -0.83 -11.39
N GLY A 71 -10.81 -1.18 -12.39
CA GLY A 71 -9.99 -0.23 -13.15
C GLY A 71 -10.76 0.94 -13.77
#